data_AF-A0A537SZT9-F1
#
_entry.id   AF-A0A537SZT9-F1
#
_cell.length_a   1.000
_cell.length_b   1.000
_cell.length_c   1.000
_cell.angle_alpha   90.00
_cell.angle_beta   90.00
_cell.angle_gamma   90.00
#
_symmetry.space_group_name_H-M   'P 1'
#
loop_
_entity.id
_entity.type
_entity.pdbx_description
1 polymer ?
#
loop_
_entity_poly.entity_id
_entity_poly.type
_entity_poly.pdbx_seq_one_letter_code
_entity_poly.pdbx_strand_id
1 'polypeptide(L)'
;MAPTIPAEDIAADDLQTLAATITSLDLIITVDTMVAHLAGALAAPVWTMLHRGCDWRWPDTGRETIWYPTMKLFHQKTAGDWTNVMDEVIQELKLFKPAVATLKSDLKEISV
;
A
#
# COMPACT_ATOMS: atom_id res chain seq x y z
N MET A 1 -12.77 20.73 18.21
CA MET A 1 -12.16 20.89 16.87
C MET A 1 -11.60 19.53 16.49
N ALA A 2 -12.00 18.94 15.36
CA ALA A 2 -11.40 17.67 14.94
C ALA A 2 -9.89 17.90 14.68
N PRO A 3 -9.01 16.97 15.07
CA PRO A 3 -7.58 17.13 14.80
C PRO A 3 -7.36 17.23 13.29
N THR A 4 -6.61 18.26 12.87
CA THR A 4 -6.08 18.33 11.50
C THR A 4 -5.07 17.20 11.36
N ILE A 5 -5.44 16.18 10.59
CA ILE A 5 -4.49 15.17 10.14
C ILE A 5 -3.48 15.91 9.25
N PRO A 6 -2.17 15.79 9.48
CA PRO A 6 -1.16 16.35 8.58
C PRO A 6 -1.15 15.54 7.29
N ALA A 7 -2.14 15.78 6.44
CA ALA A 7 -2.28 15.16 5.13
C ALA A 7 -1.90 16.20 4.06
N GLU A 8 -1.06 15.77 3.13
CA GLU A 8 -0.69 16.53 1.94
C GLU A 8 -1.38 15.89 0.73
N ASP A 9 -1.86 16.73 -0.19
CA ASP A 9 -2.36 16.24 -1.48
C ASP A 9 -1.18 15.94 -2.39
N ILE A 10 -1.03 14.67 -2.75
CA ILE A 10 0.06 14.15 -3.58
C ILE A 10 -0.46 13.70 -4.96
N ALA A 11 -1.59 14.26 -5.42
CA ALA A 11 -2.13 13.98 -6.75
C ALA A 11 -1.07 14.20 -7.85
N ALA A 12 -1.09 13.31 -8.85
CA ALA A 12 -0.15 13.32 -9.96
C ALA A 12 -0.92 13.40 -11.28
N ASP A 13 -0.46 14.26 -12.20
CA ASP A 13 -1.07 14.45 -13.52
C ASP A 13 -0.72 13.34 -14.52
N ASP A 14 0.32 12.55 -14.19
CA ASP A 14 0.81 11.48 -15.04
C ASP A 14 1.29 10.26 -14.22
N LEU A 15 1.42 9.14 -14.92
CA LEU A 15 1.78 7.85 -14.34
C LEU A 15 3.21 7.80 -13.80
N GLN A 16 4.14 8.52 -14.43
CA GLN A 16 5.55 8.53 -14.04
C GLN A 16 5.72 9.29 -12.71
N THR A 17 5.06 10.43 -12.56
CA THR A 17 5.03 11.21 -11.32
C THR A 17 4.39 10.38 -10.20
N LEU A 18 3.26 9.72 -10.46
CA LEU A 18 2.65 8.82 -9.47
C LEU A 18 3.58 7.67 -9.04
N ALA A 19 4.28 7.05 -9.99
CA ALA A 19 5.24 5.99 -9.70
C ALA A 19 6.43 6.48 -8.86
N ALA A 20 6.94 7.68 -9.15
CA ALA A 20 8.01 8.30 -8.37
C ALA A 20 7.55 8.59 -6.93
N THR A 21 6.33 9.10 -6.76
CA THR A 21 5.73 9.31 -5.44
C THR A 21 5.59 7.99 -4.69
N ILE A 22 4.99 6.96 -5.30
CA ILE A 22 4.82 5.63 -4.69
C ILE A 22 6.14 5.05 -4.20
N THR A 23 7.20 5.13 -5.01
CA THR A 23 8.52 4.57 -4.65
C THR A 23 9.26 5.36 -3.58
N SER A 24 8.83 6.59 -3.29
CA SER A 24 9.38 7.41 -2.20
C SER A 24 8.71 7.17 -0.84
N LEU A 25 7.57 6.46 -0.80
CA LEU A 25 6.82 6.19 0.42
C LEU A 25 7.27 4.89 1.08
N ASP A 26 7.25 4.86 2.42
CA ASP A 26 7.54 3.65 3.20
C ASP A 26 6.44 2.58 3.07
N LEU A 27 5.18 3.03 2.93
CA LEU A 27 4.00 2.19 2.88
C LEU A 27 2.84 2.93 2.21
N ILE A 28 2.12 2.22 1.33
CA ILE A 28 0.87 2.68 0.73
C ILE A 28 -0.29 1.92 1.38
N ILE A 29 -1.28 2.62 1.92
CA ILE A 29 -2.53 2.03 2.42
C ILE A 29 -3.68 2.60 1.59
N THR A 30 -4.38 1.76 0.85
CA THR A 30 -5.40 2.21 -0.13
C THR A 30 -6.52 1.18 -0.31
N VAL A 31 -7.48 1.48 -1.18
CA VAL A 31 -8.52 0.57 -1.67
C VAL A 31 -8.23 0.13 -3.10
N ASP A 32 -8.99 -0.83 -3.63
CA ASP A 32 -8.84 -1.36 -5.00
C ASP A 32 -9.00 -0.24 -6.05
N THR A 33 -7.87 0.31 -6.47
CA THR A 33 -7.74 1.45 -7.39
C THR A 33 -6.50 1.26 -8.25
N MET A 34 -6.35 2.11 -9.25
CA MET A 34 -5.14 2.20 -10.07
C MET A 34 -3.85 2.29 -9.22
N VAL A 35 -3.88 3.04 -8.12
CA VAL A 35 -2.73 3.21 -7.19
C VAL A 35 -2.32 1.87 -6.56
N ALA A 36 -3.28 1.05 -6.13
CA ALA A 36 -3.00 -0.28 -5.57
C ALA A 36 -2.26 -1.17 -6.57
N HIS A 37 -2.74 -1.17 -7.82
CA HIS A 37 -2.15 -1.94 -8.91
C HIS A 37 -0.76 -1.44 -9.30
N LEU A 38 -0.56 -0.13 -9.38
CA LEU A 38 0.74 0.44 -9.69
C LEU A 38 1.76 0.15 -8.59
N ALA A 39 1.39 0.33 -7.31
CA ALA A 39 2.25 0.01 -6.19
C ALA A 39 2.64 -1.47 -6.17
N GLY A 40 1.68 -2.37 -6.42
CA GLY A 40 1.94 -3.79 -6.56
C GLY A 40 2.87 -4.13 -7.72
N ALA A 41 2.68 -3.51 -8.90
CA ALA A 41 3.54 -3.70 -10.07
C ALA A 41 4.96 -3.18 -9.87
N LEU A 42 5.14 -2.12 -9.07
CA LEU A 42 6.43 -1.55 -8.70
C LEU A 42 7.10 -2.30 -7.54
N ALA A 43 6.49 -3.36 -7.02
CA ALA A 43 6.93 -4.09 -5.83
C ALA A 43 7.11 -3.18 -4.59
N ALA A 44 6.35 -2.08 -4.51
CA ALA A 44 6.32 -1.24 -3.33
C ALA A 44 5.52 -1.92 -2.20
N PRO A 45 5.81 -1.64 -0.91
CA PRO A 45 4.97 -2.10 0.19
C PRO A 45 3.57 -1.47 0.09
N VAL A 46 2.54 -2.30 -0.13
CA VAL A 46 1.16 -1.82 -0.29
C VAL A 46 0.15 -2.69 0.45
N TRP A 47 -0.75 -2.04 1.17
CA TRP A 47 -1.88 -2.64 1.86
C TRP A 47 -3.18 -2.22 1.17
N THR A 48 -3.94 -3.19 0.69
CA THR A 48 -5.19 -2.96 -0.03
C THR A 48 -6.38 -3.42 0.80
N MET A 49 -7.26 -2.47 1.11
CA MET A 49 -8.50 -2.69 1.83
C MET A 49 -9.62 -3.02 0.84
N LEU A 50 -10.19 -4.21 0.97
CA LEU A 50 -11.17 -4.78 0.05
C LEU A 50 -12.55 -4.85 0.69
N HIS A 51 -13.56 -4.40 -0.04
CA HIS A 51 -14.96 -4.50 0.36
C HIS A 51 -15.44 -5.96 0.31
N ARG A 52 -16.56 -6.26 0.98
CA ARG A 52 -17.15 -7.60 0.93
C ARG A 52 -17.70 -7.88 -0.47
N GLY A 53 -17.28 -9.00 -1.07
CA GLY A 53 -17.64 -9.34 -2.46
C GLY A 53 -16.76 -8.62 -3.48
N CYS A 54 -15.48 -8.40 -3.14
CA CYS A 54 -14.49 -7.81 -4.03
C CYS A 54 -14.35 -8.57 -5.35
N ASP A 55 -13.74 -7.92 -6.34
CA ASP A 55 -13.52 -8.48 -7.67
C ASP A 55 -12.77 -9.83 -7.62
N TRP A 56 -13.10 -10.72 -8.57
CA TRP A 56 -12.63 -12.11 -8.65
C TRP A 56 -11.10 -12.28 -8.66
N ARG A 57 -10.34 -11.23 -9.00
CA ARG A 57 -8.87 -11.25 -8.98
C ARG A 57 -8.31 -11.40 -7.57
N TRP A 58 -9.09 -11.03 -6.56
CA TRP A 58 -8.73 -11.11 -5.16
C TRP A 58 -9.28 -12.39 -4.54
N PRO A 59 -8.50 -13.07 -3.68
CA PRO A 59 -9.03 -14.20 -2.94
C PRO A 59 -10.14 -13.74 -1.99
N ASP A 60 -11.16 -14.56 -1.76
CA ASP A 60 -12.25 -14.22 -0.82
C ASP A 60 -11.78 -14.04 0.63
N THR A 61 -10.67 -14.70 0.98
CA THR A 61 -10.06 -14.69 2.32
C THR A 61 -8.55 -14.79 2.21
N GLY A 62 -7.85 -14.33 3.24
CA GLY A 62 -6.40 -14.37 3.31
C GLY A 62 -5.82 -12.96 3.24
N ARG A 63 -4.48 -12.88 3.17
CA ARG A 63 -3.75 -11.61 3.15
C ARG A 63 -2.82 -11.45 1.94
N GLU A 64 -2.71 -12.48 1.11
CA GLU A 64 -1.75 -12.54 0.01
C GLU A 64 -2.48 -12.58 -1.33
N THR A 65 -1.78 -12.20 -2.39
CA THR A 65 -2.28 -12.25 -3.75
C THR A 65 -1.20 -12.77 -4.69
N ILE A 66 -1.59 -13.59 -5.67
CA ILE A 66 -0.66 -14.12 -6.67
C ILE A 66 -0.15 -13.05 -7.63
N TRP A 67 -0.87 -11.92 -7.74
CA TRP A 67 -0.56 -10.87 -8.69
C TRP A 67 0.58 -9.96 -8.22
N TYR A 68 0.64 -9.69 -6.92
CA TYR A 68 1.57 -8.72 -6.32
C TYR A 68 2.13 -9.27 -5.00
N PRO A 69 3.31 -9.93 -5.02
CA PRO A 69 3.86 -10.58 -3.83
C PRO A 69 4.16 -9.65 -2.65
N THR A 70 4.35 -8.35 -2.89
CA THR A 70 4.58 -7.34 -1.83
C THR A 70 3.29 -6.75 -1.26
N MET A 71 2.13 -7.11 -1.83
CA MET A 71 0.83 -6.59 -1.43
C MET A 71 0.23 -7.41 -0.29
N LYS A 72 -0.32 -6.70 0.70
CA LYS A 72 -1.13 -7.29 1.78
C LYS A 72 -2.59 -6.91 1.62
N LEU A 73 -3.49 -7.87 1.75
CA LEU A 73 -4.94 -7.65 1.62
C LEU A 73 -5.63 -7.63 2.99
N PHE A 74 -6.64 -6.76 3.12
CA PHE A 74 -7.51 -6.67 4.29
C PHE A 74 -8.97 -6.72 3.84
N HIS A 75 -9.69 -7.74 4.28
CA HIS A 75 -11.05 -8.01 3.79
C HIS A 75 -12.11 -7.53 4.77
N GLN A 76 -13.07 -6.77 4.25
CA GLN A 76 -14.29 -6.46 4.96
C GLN A 76 -15.14 -7.72 5.18
N LYS A 77 -15.49 -7.99 6.44
CA LYS A 77 -16.31 -9.15 6.82
C LYS A 77 -17.80 -8.92 6.55
N THR A 78 -18.30 -7.72 6.87
CA THR A 78 -19.70 -7.35 6.72
C THR A 78 -19.79 -6.14 5.79
N ALA A 79 -20.58 -6.25 4.71
CA ALA A 79 -20.71 -5.18 3.73
C ALA A 79 -21.13 -3.85 4.40
N GLY A 80 -20.39 -2.78 4.14
CA GLY A 80 -20.62 -1.45 4.71
C GLY A 80 -20.02 -1.22 6.10
N ASP A 81 -19.65 -2.26 6.84
CA ASP A 81 -18.94 -2.14 8.11
C ASP A 81 -17.43 -2.31 7.90
N TRP A 82 -16.67 -1.23 8.04
CA TRP A 82 -15.21 -1.23 7.86
C TRP A 82 -14.44 -1.39 9.17
N THR A 83 -15.12 -1.55 10.30
CA THR A 83 -14.49 -1.60 11.62
C THR A 83 -13.43 -2.69 11.69
N ASN A 84 -13.74 -3.89 11.18
CA ASN A 84 -12.76 -5.00 11.20
C ASN A 84 -11.50 -4.69 10.38
N VAL A 85 -11.65 -4.03 9.24
CA VAL A 85 -10.52 -3.70 8.37
C VAL A 85 -9.67 -2.63 9.04
N MET A 86 -10.29 -1.58 9.57
CA MET A 86 -9.58 -0.51 10.27
C MET A 86 -8.83 -1.02 11.49
N ASP A 87 -9.45 -1.89 12.30
CA ASP A 87 -8.80 -2.50 13.45
C ASP A 87 -7.58 -3.32 13.02
N GLU A 88 -7.72 -4.19 12.02
CA GLU A 88 -6.61 -5.01 11.52
C GLU A 88 -5.48 -4.15 10.94
N VAL A 89 -5.79 -3.12 10.16
CA VAL A 89 -4.80 -2.17 9.60
C VAL A 89 -4.09 -1.41 10.71
N ILE A 90 -4.81 -0.91 11.72
CA ILE A 90 -4.20 -0.19 12.85
C ILE A 90 -3.26 -1.09 13.64
N GLN A 91 -3.66 -2.33 13.92
CA GLN A 91 -2.80 -3.28 14.64
C GLN A 91 -1.56 -3.62 13.83
N GLU A 92 -1.72 -3.87 12.52
CA GLU A 92 -0.59 -4.15 11.65
C GLU A 92 0.37 -2.95 11.56
N LEU A 93 -0.17 -1.73 11.45
CA LEU A 93 0.62 -0.50 11.32
C LEU A 93 1.48 -0.23 12.56
N LYS A 94 0.98 -0.55 13.75
CA LYS A 94 1.77 -0.45 15.00
C LYS A 94 3.00 -1.35 14.99
N LEU A 95 2.94 -2.46 14.25
CA LEU A 95 4.02 -3.44 14.15
C LEU A 95 4.88 -3.23 12.89
N PHE A 96 4.42 -2.39 11.96
CA PHE A 96 5.10 -2.14 10.70
C PHE A 96 6.46 -1.48 10.97
N LYS A 97 7.48 -2.04 10.33
CA LYS A 97 8.81 -1.45 10.26
C LYS A 97 9.09 -1.22 8.78
N PRO A 98 9.39 0.03 8.36
CA PRO A 98 9.80 0.27 6.99
C PRO A 98 11.02 -0.60 6.69
N ALA A 99 11.02 -1.23 5.51
CA ALA A 99 12.22 -1.85 5.01
C ALA A 99 13.22 -0.71 4.83
N VAL A 100 14.25 -0.66 5.69
CA VAL A 100 15.34 0.31 5.52
C VAL A 100 15.84 0.14 4.10
N ALA A 101 15.72 1.17 3.28
CA ALA A 101 16.28 1.16 1.93
C ALA A 101 17.81 1.04 2.07
N THR A 102 18.33 -0.19 2.02
CA THR A 102 19.77 -0.50 1.95
C THR A 102 20.33 -0.14 0.57
N LEU A 103 20.01 1.04 0.06
CA LEU A 103 20.34 1.49 -1.29
C LEU A 103 20.83 2.94 -1.28
N LYS A 104 21.82 3.27 -0.44
CA LYS A 104 22.65 4.48 -0.62
C LYS A 104 24.14 4.33 -0.28
N SER A 105 24.61 3.17 0.21
CA SER A 105 26.04 2.96 0.52
C SER A 105 26.88 2.44 -0.66
N ASP A 106 26.26 1.77 -1.64
CA ASP A 106 27.05 0.92 -2.57
C ASP A 106 27.28 1.56 -3.96
N LEU A 107 26.79 2.78 -4.19
CA LEU A 107 26.95 3.49 -5.48
C LEU A 107 28.16 4.44 -5.54
N LYS A 108 29.09 4.38 -4.58
CA LYS A 108 30.32 5.21 -4.59
C LYS A 108 31.58 4.51 -5.12
N GLU A 109 31.52 3.26 -5.60
CA GLU A 109 32.72 2.53 -6.08
C GLU A 109 32.70 2.11 -7.55
N ILE A 110 31.98 2.83 -8.43
CA ILE A 110 32.19 2.68 -9.88
C ILE A 110 32.66 4.01 -10.44
N SER A 111 33.95 4.27 -10.24
CA SER A 111 34.73 5.21 -11.04
C SER A 111 35.47 4.38 -12.09
N VAL A 112 35.14 4.58 -13.37
CA VAL A 112 36.03 4.23 -14.50
C VAL A 112 36.92 5.44 -14.77
#